data_AF-A0A1A0XYA4-F1
#
_entry.id   AF-A0A1A0XYA4-F1
#
_cell.length_a   1.000
_cell.length_b   1.000
_cell.length_c   1.000
_cell.angle_alpha   90.00
_cell.angle_beta   90.00
_cell.angle_gamma   90.00
#
_symmetry.space_group_name_H-M   'P 1'
#
loop_
_entity.id
_entity.type
_entity.pdbx_description
1 polymer ?
#
loop_
_entity_poly.entity_id
_entity_poly.type
_entity_poly.pdbx_seq_one_letter_code
_entity_poly.pdbx_strand_id
1 'polypeptide(L)'
;MSEPLNPVDVENSISEIANRIAKGVAVVSNAYAAYLDADRMYDRAFAQAYMAHQGPAHEKKYAAEIETGELRSTRDEKDAAFRYADRQSKALMEQLRAMQSVNKSVMSMYSVAGRS
;
A
#
# COMPACT_ATOMS: atom_id res chain seq x y z
N MET A 1 -26.23 -27.75 2.47
CA MET A 1 -26.78 -26.63 3.25
C MET A 1 -25.59 -25.81 3.72
N SER A 2 -25.49 -24.53 3.34
CA SER A 2 -24.44 -23.66 3.85
C SER A 2 -24.64 -23.50 5.35
N GLU A 3 -23.63 -23.81 6.15
CA GLU A 3 -23.65 -23.66 7.59
C GLU A 3 -23.97 -22.19 7.95
N PRO A 4 -24.86 -21.92 8.92
CA PRO A 4 -25.14 -20.56 9.35
C PRO A 4 -23.86 -19.93 9.92
N LEU A 5 -23.57 -18.69 9.49
CA LEU A 5 -22.45 -17.90 10.00
C LEU A 5 -22.57 -17.71 11.51
N ASN A 6 -21.62 -18.25 12.26
CA ASN A 6 -21.53 -18.08 13.70
C ASN A 6 -21.03 -16.66 14.03
N PRO A 7 -21.73 -15.90 14.91
CA PRO A 7 -21.30 -14.57 15.33
C PRO A 7 -19.85 -14.51 15.83
N VAL A 8 -19.40 -15.53 16.56
CA VAL A 8 -18.04 -15.60 17.11
C VAL A 8 -16.99 -15.68 16.01
N ASP A 9 -17.27 -16.43 14.93
CA ASP A 9 -16.34 -16.57 13.80
C ASP A 9 -16.21 -15.25 13.02
N VAL A 10 -17.31 -14.49 12.94
CA VAL A 10 -17.32 -13.15 12.35
C VAL A 10 -16.49 -12.16 13.19
N GLU A 11 -16.65 -12.18 14.51
CA GLU A 11 -15.87 -11.33 15.43
C GLU A 11 -14.38 -11.66 15.41
N ASN A 12 -14.04 -12.95 15.36
CA ASN A 12 -12.66 -13.41 15.20
C ASN A 12 -12.04 -12.90 13.90
N SER A 13 -12.79 -13.00 12.79
CA SER A 13 -12.36 -12.49 11.48
C SER A 13 -12.14 -10.97 11.48
N ILE A 14 -13.05 -10.22 12.11
CA ILE A 14 -12.92 -8.76 12.28
C ILE A 14 -11.64 -8.42 13.07
N SER A 15 -11.39 -9.13 14.16
CA SER A 15 -10.21 -8.93 15.01
C SER A 15 -8.92 -9.25 14.27
N GLU A 16 -8.91 -10.32 13.47
CA GLU A 16 -7.76 -10.67 12.64
C GLU A 16 -7.46 -9.59 11.59
N ILE A 17 -8.48 -9.11 10.87
CA ILE A 17 -8.32 -8.06 9.86
C ILE A 17 -7.80 -6.77 10.52
N ALA A 18 -8.34 -6.38 11.68
CA ALA A 18 -7.86 -5.21 12.43
C ALA A 18 -6.38 -5.35 12.81
N ASN A 19 -5.96 -6.53 13.29
CA ASN A 19 -4.56 -6.81 13.61
C ASN A 19 -3.67 -6.74 12.36
N ARG A 20 -4.14 -7.20 11.21
CA ARG A 20 -3.42 -7.10 9.94
C ARG A 20 -3.27 -5.65 9.48
N ILE A 21 -4.32 -4.83 9.63
CA ILE A 21 -4.25 -3.38 9.35
C ILE A 21 -3.20 -2.72 10.23
N ALA A 22 -3.22 -2.98 11.54
CA ALA A 22 -2.25 -2.42 12.48
C ALA A 22 -0.80 -2.76 12.11
N LYS A 23 -0.53 -4.03 11.74
CA LYS A 23 0.77 -4.47 11.24
C LYS A 23 1.14 -3.81 9.90
N GLY A 24 0.15 -3.59 9.03
CA GLY A 24 0.32 -2.98 7.72
C GLY A 24 0.76 -1.51 7.76
N VAL A 25 0.44 -0.76 8.82
CA VAL A 25 0.84 0.66 8.96
C VAL A 25 2.35 0.84 8.86
N ALA A 26 3.12 0.01 9.58
CA ALA A 26 4.58 0.07 9.55
C ALA A 26 5.12 -0.27 8.15
N VAL A 27 4.51 -1.24 7.46
CA VAL A 27 4.91 -1.65 6.10
C VAL A 27 4.72 -0.49 5.12
N VAL A 28 3.55 0.15 5.12
CA VAL A 28 3.26 1.30 4.24
C VAL A 28 4.21 2.46 4.55
N SER A 29 4.40 2.78 5.82
CA SER A 29 5.28 3.88 6.24
C SER A 29 6.73 3.64 5.81
N ASN A 30 7.27 2.43 6.01
CA ASN A 30 8.63 2.08 5.62
C ASN A 30 8.80 2.09 4.09
N ALA A 31 7.83 1.58 3.35
CA ALA A 31 7.87 1.59 1.89
C ALA A 31 7.84 3.02 1.35
N TYR A 32 7.02 3.90 1.95
CA TYR A 32 6.96 5.31 1.56
C TYR A 32 8.27 6.05 1.85
N ALA A 33 8.87 5.83 3.03
CA ALA A 33 10.16 6.41 3.36
C ALA A 33 11.25 5.96 2.37
N ALA A 34 11.30 4.66 2.05
CA ALA A 34 12.24 4.12 1.08
C ALA A 34 12.06 4.71 -0.33
N TYR A 35 10.81 4.94 -0.75
CA TYR A 35 10.52 5.63 -2.00
C TYR A 35 11.03 7.07 -2.00
N LEU A 36 10.73 7.84 -0.95
CA LEU A 36 11.19 9.24 -0.84
C LEU A 36 12.72 9.36 -0.83
N ASP A 37 13.41 8.42 -0.19
CA ASP A 37 14.87 8.42 -0.17
C ASP A 37 15.44 8.10 -1.57
N ALA A 38 14.88 7.10 -2.26
CA ALA A 38 15.29 6.78 -3.63
C ALA A 38 14.98 7.93 -4.61
N ASP A 39 13.85 8.61 -4.45
CA ASP A 39 13.46 9.77 -5.26
C ASP A 39 14.45 10.94 -5.08
N ARG A 40 14.78 11.31 -3.84
CA ARG A 40 15.78 12.35 -3.55
C ARG A 40 17.17 11.99 -4.08
N MET A 41 17.56 10.71 -4.00
CA MET A 41 18.83 10.24 -4.54
C MET A 41 18.88 10.39 -6.05
N TYR A 42 17.82 9.97 -6.75
CA TYR A 42 17.70 10.15 -8.19
C TYR A 42 17.75 11.62 -8.58
N ASP A 43 16.93 12.48 -7.96
CA ASP A 43 16.87 13.91 -8.29
C ASP A 43 18.22 14.61 -8.13
N ARG A 44 18.93 14.29 -7.04
CA ARG A 44 20.26 14.86 -6.79
C ARG A 44 21.27 14.41 -7.84
N ALA A 45 21.32 13.11 -8.12
CA ALA A 45 22.24 12.56 -9.10
C ALA A 45 21.93 13.07 -10.51
N PHE A 46 20.66 13.19 -10.87
CA PHE A 46 20.22 13.69 -12.17
C PHE A 46 20.65 15.15 -12.35
N ALA A 47 20.41 15.99 -11.34
CA ALA A 47 20.84 17.38 -11.38
C ALA A 47 22.37 17.51 -11.49
N GLN A 48 23.12 16.67 -10.77
CA GLN A 48 24.58 16.64 -10.84
C GLN A 48 25.07 16.23 -12.23
N ALA A 49 24.56 15.14 -12.79
CA ALA A 49 24.91 14.66 -14.13
C ALA A 49 24.56 15.69 -15.22
N TYR A 50 23.38 16.32 -15.10
CA TYR A 50 22.94 17.37 -16.02
C TYR A 50 23.87 18.58 -16.03
N MET A 51 24.34 19.00 -14.84
CA MET A 51 25.23 20.14 -14.71
C MET A 51 26.68 19.81 -15.10
N ALA A 52 27.11 18.56 -14.94
CA ALA A 52 28.44 18.09 -15.31
C ALA A 52 28.63 18.01 -16.84
N HIS A 53 27.59 17.66 -17.59
CA HIS A 53 27.67 17.56 -19.04
C HIS A 53 27.79 18.95 -19.70
N GLN A 54 28.67 19.06 -20.70
CA GLN A 54 28.86 20.28 -21.50
C GLN A 54 28.01 20.21 -22.77
N GLY A 55 27.73 21.35 -23.40
CA GLY A 55 26.98 21.39 -24.65
C GLY A 55 25.49 21.73 -24.51
N PRO A 56 24.69 21.52 -25.57
CA PRO A 56 23.29 21.91 -25.63
C PRO A 56 22.43 21.26 -24.54
N ALA A 57 21.38 21.97 -24.11
CA ALA A 57 20.49 21.52 -23.04
C ALA A 57 19.82 20.14 -23.29
N HIS A 58 19.60 19.77 -24.55
CA HIS A 58 19.01 18.48 -24.91
C HIS A 58 20.01 17.32 -24.76
N GLU A 59 21.28 17.53 -25.11
CA GLU A 59 22.35 16.54 -24.93
C GLU A 59 22.62 16.30 -23.44
N LYS A 60 22.67 17.38 -22.64
CA LYS A 60 22.78 17.29 -21.17
C LYS A 60 21.69 16.45 -20.55
N LYS A 61 20.46 16.56 -21.04
CA LYS A 61 19.32 15.78 -20.55
C LYS A 61 19.54 14.29 -20.81
N TYR A 62 19.87 13.91 -22.04
CA TYR A 62 20.10 12.50 -22.36
C TYR A 62 21.30 11.92 -21.61
N ALA A 63 22.39 12.70 -21.47
CA ALA A 63 23.54 12.28 -20.68
C ALA A 63 23.15 11.99 -19.22
N ALA A 64 22.39 12.89 -18.60
CA ALA A 64 21.91 12.70 -17.23
C ALA A 64 20.95 11.51 -17.09
N GLU A 65 20.05 11.30 -18.05
CA GLU A 65 19.14 10.15 -18.06
C GLU A 65 19.88 8.81 -18.17
N ILE A 66 20.91 8.75 -19.02
CA ILE A 66 21.75 7.54 -19.17
C ILE A 66 22.55 7.28 -17.90
N GLU A 67 23.18 8.31 -17.33
CA GLU A 67 24.02 8.17 -16.13
C GLU A 67 23.20 7.76 -14.89
N THR A 68 21.96 8.21 -14.79
CA THR A 68 21.10 7.95 -13.62
C THR A 68 20.09 6.83 -13.82
N GLY A 69 20.21 6.04 -14.89
CA GLY A 69 19.26 4.96 -15.23
C GLY A 69 19.01 3.98 -14.08
N GLU A 70 20.06 3.54 -13.38
CA GLU A 70 19.95 2.61 -12.24
C GLU A 70 19.22 3.24 -11.04
N LEU A 71 19.47 4.52 -10.76
CA LEU A 71 18.79 5.24 -9.69
C LEU A 71 17.30 5.43 -10.02
N ARG A 72 16.99 5.69 -11.29
CA ARG A 72 15.61 5.75 -11.78
C ARG A 72 14.90 4.40 -11.60
N SER A 73 15.54 3.31 -12.00
CA SER A 73 14.98 1.96 -11.83
C SER A 73 14.73 1.67 -10.35
N THR A 74 15.70 1.97 -9.50
CA THR A 74 15.58 1.80 -8.04
C THR A 74 14.40 2.59 -7.48
N ARG A 75 14.25 3.86 -7.87
CA ARG A 75 13.11 4.68 -7.45
C ARG A 75 11.79 4.08 -7.89
N ASP A 76 11.68 3.67 -9.15
CA ASP A 76 10.46 3.12 -9.73
C ASP A 76 10.07 1.79 -9.04
N GLU A 77 11.05 0.96 -8.67
CA GLU A 77 10.83 -0.23 -7.83
C GLU A 77 10.28 0.13 -6.44
N LYS A 78 10.82 1.16 -5.79
CA LYS A 78 10.32 1.61 -4.48
C LYS A 78 8.93 2.23 -4.57
N ASP A 79 8.63 2.98 -5.63
CA ASP A 79 7.27 3.50 -5.87
C ASP A 79 6.28 2.34 -6.04
N ALA A 80 6.64 1.34 -6.86
CA ALA A 80 5.80 0.15 -7.05
C ALA A 80 5.53 -0.59 -5.73
N ALA A 81 6.56 -0.77 -4.90
CA ALA A 81 6.43 -1.39 -3.58
C ALA A 81 5.51 -0.58 -2.64
N PHE A 82 5.68 0.74 -2.59
CA PHE A 82 4.82 1.64 -1.82
C PHE A 82 3.37 1.56 -2.29
N ARG A 83 3.11 1.68 -3.60
CA ARG A 83 1.76 1.60 -4.17
C ARG A 83 1.09 0.25 -3.89
N TYR A 84 1.86 -0.84 -3.94
CA TYR A 84 1.34 -2.15 -3.58
C TYR A 84 0.91 -2.21 -2.11
N ALA A 85 1.77 -1.74 -1.19
CA ALA A 85 1.46 -1.71 0.24
C ALA A 85 0.23 -0.83 0.54
N ASP A 86 0.13 0.34 -0.08
CA ASP A 86 -1.03 1.24 0.06
C ASP A 86 -2.34 0.60 -0.44
N ARG A 87 -2.32 -0.05 -1.61
CA ARG A 87 -3.48 -0.78 -2.15
C ARG A 87 -3.88 -1.94 -1.24
N GLN A 88 -2.91 -2.68 -0.69
CA GLN A 88 -3.19 -3.77 0.24
C GLN A 88 -3.86 -3.25 1.53
N SER A 89 -3.37 -2.13 2.08
CA SER A 89 -3.99 -1.48 3.23
C SER A 89 -5.44 -1.08 2.96
N LYS A 90 -5.71 -0.48 1.79
CA LYS A 90 -7.06 -0.13 1.33
C LYS A 90 -7.98 -1.34 1.21
N ALA A 91 -7.50 -2.42 0.59
CA ALA A 91 -8.26 -3.66 0.46
C ALA A 91 -8.62 -4.26 1.83
N LEU A 92 -7.71 -4.22 2.81
CA LEU A 92 -7.99 -4.68 4.18
C LEU A 92 -9.05 -3.81 4.88
N MET A 93 -9.00 -2.48 4.68
CA MET A 93 -10.03 -1.58 5.22
C MET A 93 -11.41 -1.85 4.60
N GLU A 94 -11.48 -2.13 3.30
CA GLU A 94 -12.71 -2.51 2.62
C GLU A 94 -13.24 -3.86 3.13
N GLN A 95 -12.35 -4.83 3.31
CA GLN A 95 -12.69 -6.14 3.89
C GLN A 95 -13.25 -6.00 5.31
N LEU A 96 -12.64 -5.16 6.15
CA LEU A 96 -13.13 -4.89 7.51
C LEU A 96 -14.55 -4.31 7.48
N ARG A 97 -14.81 -3.34 6.59
CA ARG A 97 -16.14 -2.73 6.43
C ARG A 97 -17.17 -3.75 5.97
N ALA A 98 -16.81 -4.62 5.02
CA ALA A 98 -17.68 -5.69 4.56
C ALA A 98 -18.02 -6.67 5.70
N MET A 99 -17.02 -7.10 6.48
CA MET A 99 -17.25 -8.00 7.62
C MET A 99 -18.08 -7.38 8.73
N GLN A 100 -17.90 -6.09 9.03
CA GLN A 100 -18.75 -5.36 9.97
C GLN A 100 -20.20 -5.28 9.50
N SER A 101 -20.44 -5.16 8.19
CA SER A 101 -21.79 -5.22 7.60
C SER A 101 -22.41 -6.62 7.76
N VAL A 102 -21.64 -7.67 7.49
CA VAL A 102 -22.06 -9.07 7.69
C VAL A 102 -22.43 -9.32 9.16
N ASN A 103 -21.60 -8.86 10.11
CA ASN A 103 -21.87 -9.00 11.54
C ASN A 103 -23.24 -8.41 11.92
N LYS A 104 -23.55 -7.19 11.44
CA LYS A 104 -24.86 -6.55 11.70
C LYS A 104 -26.02 -7.41 11.19
N SER A 105 -25.87 -8.02 10.01
CA SER A 105 -26.89 -8.91 9.44
C SER A 105 -27.07 -10.17 10.30
N VAL A 106 -25.97 -10.82 10.68
CA VAL A 106 -25.97 -12.02 11.52
C VAL A 106 -26.64 -11.74 12.86
N MET A 107 -26.26 -10.67 13.55
CA MET A 107 -26.87 -10.29 14.84
C MET A 107 -28.38 -10.02 14.73
N SER A 108 -28.84 -9.46 13.62
CA SER A 108 -30.28 -9.28 13.35
C SER A 108 -31.01 -10.62 13.26
N MET A 109 -30.44 -11.61 12.55
CA MET A 109 -31.03 -12.94 12.40
C MET A 109 -31.15 -13.68 13.75
N TYR A 110 -30.10 -13.64 14.58
CA TYR A 110 -30.13 -14.26 15.91
C TYR A 110 -31.09 -13.54 16.88
N SER A 111 -31.24 -12.21 16.78
CA SER A 111 -32.20 -11.43 17.57
C SER A 111 -33.67 -11.72 17.25
N VAL A 112 -33.96 -12.12 16.00
CA VAL A 112 -35.29 -12.57 15.57
C VAL A 112 -35.55 -14.01 16.02
N ALA A 113 -34.55 -14.90 15.96
CA ALA A 113 -34.68 -16.29 16.38
C ALA A 113 -34.88 -16.47 17.90
N GLY A 114 -34.44 -15.52 18.74
CA GLY A 114 -34.68 -15.54 20.19
C GLY A 114 -36.03 -14.96 20.64
N ARG A 115 -36.91 -14.58 19.70
CA ARG A 115 -38.20 -13.90 19.94
C ARG A 115 -39.41 -14.71 19.43
N SER A 116 -39.37 -16.03 19.58
CA SER A 116 -40.48 -16.96 19.27
C SER A 116 -40.68 -17.96 20.38
#